data_AF-A0AA39LTB5-F1
#
_entry.id   AF-A0AA39LTB5-F1
#
_cell.length_a   1.000
_cell.length_b   1.000
_cell.length_c   1.000
_cell.angle_alpha   90.00
_cell.angle_beta   90.00
_cell.angle_gamma   90.00
#
_symmetry.space_group_name_H-M   'P 1'
#
loop_
_entity.id
_entity.type
_entity.pdbx_description
1 polymer ?
#
loop_
_entity_poly.entity_id
_entity_poly.type
_entity_poly.pdbx_seq_one_letter_code
_entity_poly.pdbx_strand_id
1 'polypeptide(L)'
;MRISTLLFVFTAALIPTSVESVSISAFQCGANEISTSLAYDMVSSDCPTLLYQINDCCRAHDLCYDEQRGRDFCDGVFCECLLSTPPYSEECDTTLWLICTTVETLGWWPYWKVSFKQLLTDETGNTGNSLNFPCQKFNKNRTCEM
;
A
#
# COMPACT_ATOMS: atom_id res chain seq x y z
N MET A 1 -6.19 67.03 19.52
CA MET A 1 -6.53 65.69 20.06
C MET A 1 -5.95 64.65 19.12
N ARG A 2 -5.10 63.77 19.64
CA ARG A 2 -4.53 62.61 18.94
C ARG A 2 -5.38 61.37 19.23
N ILE A 3 -5.09 60.29 18.48
CA ILE A 3 -5.45 58.86 18.71
C ILE A 3 -6.76 58.48 17.99
N SER A 4 -6.89 57.40 17.21
CA SER A 4 -6.03 56.22 17.02
C SER A 4 -6.29 55.64 15.63
N THR A 5 -5.24 55.27 14.92
CA THR A 5 -5.32 54.31 13.81
C THR A 5 -5.82 52.96 14.34
N LEU A 6 -7.00 52.54 13.89
CA LEU A 6 -7.53 51.20 14.09
C LEU A 6 -6.58 50.19 13.44
N LEU A 7 -5.75 49.54 14.26
CA LEU A 7 -4.96 48.37 13.88
C LEU A 7 -5.93 47.21 13.64
N PHE A 8 -6.17 46.87 12.37
CA PHE A 8 -6.64 45.54 12.01
C PHE A 8 -5.51 44.55 12.35
N VAL A 9 -5.59 43.96 13.53
CA VAL A 9 -4.76 42.81 13.87
C VAL A 9 -5.31 41.64 13.07
N PHE A 10 -4.84 41.46 11.83
CA PHE A 10 -4.90 40.17 11.16
C PHE A 10 -3.94 39.25 11.93
N THR A 11 -4.45 38.59 12.98
CA THR A 11 -3.78 37.42 13.52
C THR A 11 -3.86 36.35 12.44
N ALA A 12 -2.88 36.32 11.55
CA ALA A 12 -2.61 35.14 10.74
C ALA A 12 -2.27 34.03 11.74
N ALA A 13 -3.27 33.22 12.11
CA ALA A 13 -3.02 31.95 12.74
C ALA A 13 -2.19 31.14 11.73
N LEU A 14 -0.88 31.07 11.98
CA LEU A 14 0.00 30.10 11.35
C LEU A 14 -0.50 28.74 11.82
N ILE A 15 -1.45 28.14 11.10
CA ILE A 15 -1.78 26.74 11.29
C ILE A 15 -0.52 26.00 10.86
N PRO A 16 0.22 25.33 11.76
CA PRO A 16 1.28 24.44 11.31
C PRO A 16 0.59 23.33 10.52
N THR A 17 0.69 23.37 9.19
CA THR A 17 0.40 22.22 8.35
C THR A 17 1.46 21.20 8.69
N SER A 18 1.18 20.30 9.63
CA SER A 18 2.05 19.16 9.91
C SER A 18 2.13 18.35 8.61
N VAL A 19 3.26 18.45 7.92
CA VAL A 19 3.59 17.52 6.84
C VAL A 19 3.73 16.17 7.51
N GLU A 20 2.73 15.31 7.34
CA GLU A 20 2.72 13.97 7.89
C GLU A 20 3.70 13.12 7.07
N SER A 21 4.97 13.15 7.45
CA SER A 21 6.01 12.37 6.80
C SER A 21 5.99 10.93 7.31
N VAL A 22 5.89 9.95 6.42
CA VAL A 22 6.06 8.53 6.74
C VAL A 22 7.55 8.21 6.79
N SER A 23 8.04 7.61 7.88
CA SER A 23 9.41 7.09 7.92
C SER A 23 9.50 5.72 7.23
N ILE A 24 10.69 5.32 6.77
CA ILE A 24 10.91 3.98 6.17
C ILE A 24 10.43 2.84 7.08
N SER A 25 10.57 2.98 8.40
CA SER A 25 10.09 2.00 9.38
C SER A 25 8.57 1.88 9.49
N ALA A 26 7.84 2.91 9.07
CA ALA A 26 6.37 2.96 9.06
C ALA A 26 5.79 2.74 7.65
N PHE A 27 6.65 2.62 6.63
CA PHE A 27 6.26 2.38 5.26
C PHE A 27 6.08 0.88 5.01
N GLN A 28 4.92 0.48 4.52
CA GLN A 28 4.47 -0.91 4.42
C GLN A 28 4.35 -1.41 2.98
N CYS A 29 4.60 -0.58 1.96
CA CYS A 29 4.63 -1.08 0.60
C CYS A 29 5.85 -2.00 0.40
N GLY A 30 5.63 -3.26 0.02
CA GLY A 30 6.69 -4.22 -0.31
C GLY A 30 6.52 -5.58 0.37
N ALA A 31 7.02 -6.64 -0.25
CA ALA A 31 6.87 -8.01 0.26
C ALA A 31 7.96 -8.42 1.29
N ASN A 32 9.02 -7.64 1.39
CA ASN A 32 10.17 -7.83 2.28
C ASN A 32 10.97 -6.51 2.41
N GLU A 33 11.92 -6.46 3.35
CA GLU A 33 12.74 -5.29 3.66
C GLU A 33 13.40 -4.64 2.43
N ILE A 34 13.90 -5.44 1.48
CA ILE A 34 14.56 -4.94 0.27
C ILE A 34 13.54 -4.25 -0.63
N SER A 35 12.44 -4.93 -0.95
CA SER A 35 11.38 -4.35 -1.77
C SER A 35 10.73 -3.13 -1.11
N THR A 36 10.64 -3.11 0.23
CA THR A 36 10.12 -1.98 0.98
C THR A 36 11.04 -0.78 0.92
N SER A 37 12.35 -0.98 1.08
CA SER A 37 13.33 0.10 0.92
C SER A 37 13.28 0.69 -0.49
N LEU A 38 13.25 -0.15 -1.52
CA LEU A 38 13.19 0.32 -2.92
C LEU A 38 11.90 1.09 -3.20
N ALA A 39 10.75 0.59 -2.74
CA ALA A 39 9.48 1.28 -2.89
C ALA A 39 9.48 2.62 -2.13
N TYR A 40 10.03 2.66 -0.92
CA TYR A 40 10.14 3.88 -0.13
C TYR A 40 10.99 4.93 -0.86
N ASP A 41 12.15 4.54 -1.38
CA ASP A 41 13.06 5.46 -2.08
C ASP A 41 12.39 6.04 -3.34
N MET A 42 11.72 5.20 -4.16
CA MET A 42 10.98 5.67 -5.34
C MET A 42 9.83 6.61 -4.97
N VAL A 43 8.97 6.22 -4.03
CA VAL A 43 7.79 7.02 -3.67
C VAL A 43 8.17 8.31 -2.97
N SER A 44 9.16 8.30 -2.08
CA SER A 44 9.61 9.50 -1.37
C SER A 44 10.35 10.49 -2.28
N SER A 45 10.95 10.01 -3.37
CA SER A 45 11.55 10.83 -4.43
C SER A 45 10.48 11.43 -5.35
N ASP A 46 9.63 10.57 -5.92
CA ASP A 46 8.80 10.95 -7.08
C ASP A 46 7.44 11.47 -6.65
N CYS A 47 6.91 10.96 -5.54
CA CYS A 47 5.58 11.24 -4.99
C CYS A 47 5.62 11.73 -3.53
N PRO A 48 6.49 12.69 -3.13
CA PRO A 48 6.70 13.02 -1.72
C PRO A 48 5.42 13.52 -1.01
N THR A 49 4.51 14.19 -1.73
CA THR A 49 3.24 14.69 -1.20
C THR A 49 2.17 13.61 -1.04
N LEU A 50 2.34 12.45 -1.68
CA LEU A 50 1.42 11.32 -1.67
C LEU A 50 1.94 10.15 -0.83
N LEU A 51 3.13 10.26 -0.24
CA LEU A 51 3.78 9.18 0.50
C LEU A 51 2.87 8.52 1.55
N TYR A 52 2.10 9.33 2.30
CA TYR A 52 1.12 8.82 3.26
C TYR A 52 -0.02 8.04 2.58
N GLN A 53 -0.63 8.61 1.55
CA GLN A 53 -1.78 8.03 0.85
C GLN A 53 -1.39 6.73 0.13
N ILE A 54 -0.22 6.69 -0.50
CA ILE A 54 0.32 5.48 -1.13
C ILE A 54 0.57 4.41 -0.06
N ASN A 55 1.15 4.79 1.08
CA ASN A 55 1.35 3.85 2.18
C ASN A 55 0.01 3.27 2.68
N ASP A 56 -1.04 4.09 2.79
CA ASP A 56 -2.39 3.65 3.17
C ASP A 56 -2.96 2.62 2.19
N CYS A 57 -2.80 2.83 0.88
CA CYS A 57 -3.16 1.83 -0.13
C CYS A 57 -2.43 0.50 0.09
N CYS A 58 -1.14 0.54 0.41
CA CYS A 58 -0.37 -0.67 0.68
C CYS A 58 -0.86 -1.43 1.91
N ARG A 59 -1.20 -0.72 3.00
CA ARG A 59 -1.76 -1.37 4.20
C ARG A 59 -3.08 -2.07 3.91
N ALA A 60 -3.93 -1.45 3.08
CA ALA A 60 -5.19 -2.03 2.66
C ALA A 60 -4.99 -3.26 1.75
N HIS A 61 -3.98 -3.24 0.88
CA HIS A 61 -3.61 -4.36 0.01
C HIS A 61 -3.08 -5.55 0.81
N ASP A 62 -2.16 -5.32 1.74
CA ASP A 62 -1.64 -6.35 2.65
C ASP A 62 -2.77 -6.99 3.45
N LEU A 63 -3.70 -6.19 3.99
CA LEU A 63 -4.89 -6.71 4.69
C LEU A 63 -5.77 -7.55 3.76
N CYS A 64 -5.97 -7.13 2.51
CA CYS A 64 -6.74 -7.89 1.52
C CYS A 64 -6.09 -9.27 1.23
N TYR A 65 -4.76 -9.31 1.16
CA TYR A 65 -3.97 -10.53 1.03
C TYR A 65 -4.06 -11.42 2.27
N ASP A 66 -3.95 -10.84 3.47
CA ASP A 66 -4.16 -11.52 4.75
C ASP A 66 -5.54 -12.15 4.86
N GLU A 67 -6.57 -11.49 4.33
CA GLU A 67 -7.94 -12.01 4.32
C GLU A 67 -8.24 -12.95 3.14
N GLN A 68 -7.26 -13.22 2.27
CA GLN A 68 -7.39 -14.14 1.14
C GLN A 68 -8.60 -13.85 0.23
N ARG A 69 -8.89 -12.57 -0.03
CA ARG A 69 -10.06 -12.14 -0.82
C ARG A 69 -9.96 -12.39 -2.34
N GLY A 70 -8.87 -13.02 -2.79
CA GLY A 70 -8.55 -13.22 -4.21
C GLY A 70 -7.55 -12.19 -4.71
N ARG A 71 -6.43 -12.65 -5.28
CA ARG A 71 -5.34 -11.80 -5.76
C ARG A 71 -5.82 -10.72 -6.72
N ASP A 72 -6.47 -11.12 -7.81
CA ASP A 72 -6.86 -10.18 -8.88
C ASP A 72 -7.84 -9.09 -8.36
N PHE A 73 -8.68 -9.45 -7.38
CA PHE A 73 -9.54 -8.47 -6.69
C PHE A 73 -8.70 -7.49 -5.85
N CYS A 74 -7.79 -8.01 -5.02
CA CYS A 74 -6.94 -7.19 -4.17
C CYS A 74 -6.04 -6.25 -4.97
N ASP A 75 -5.39 -6.77 -6.03
CA ASP A 75 -4.54 -5.98 -6.92
C ASP A 75 -5.34 -4.89 -7.63
N GLY A 76 -6.55 -5.21 -8.12
CA GLY A 76 -7.43 -4.23 -8.76
C GLY A 76 -7.84 -3.07 -7.83
N VAL A 77 -8.26 -3.38 -6.60
CA VAL A 77 -8.61 -2.37 -5.58
C VAL A 77 -7.40 -1.52 -5.18
N PHE A 78 -6.22 -2.15 -5.08
CA PHE A 78 -4.98 -1.44 -4.80
C PHE A 78 -4.59 -0.47 -5.92
N CYS A 79 -4.65 -0.92 -7.18
CA CYS A 79 -4.40 -0.08 -8.34
C CYS A 79 -5.39 1.09 -8.43
N GLU A 80 -6.68 0.86 -8.14
CA GLU A 80 -7.69 1.93 -8.05
C GLU A 80 -7.34 2.94 -6.94
N CYS A 81 -6.89 2.47 -5.77
CA CYS A 81 -6.46 3.33 -4.67
C CYS A 81 -5.30 4.25 -5.08
N LEU A 82 -4.28 3.71 -5.76
CA LEU A 82 -3.13 4.49 -6.23
C LEU A 82 -3.52 5.50 -7.32
N LEU A 83 -4.25 5.04 -8.35
CA LEU A 83 -4.47 5.81 -9.58
C LEU A 83 -5.68 6.76 -9.52
N SER A 84 -6.51 6.67 -8.47
CA SER A 84 -7.59 7.63 -8.22
C SER A 84 -7.09 8.95 -7.62
N THR A 85 -5.86 8.98 -7.13
CA THR A 85 -5.22 10.18 -6.59
C THR A 85 -4.49 10.92 -7.72
N PRO A 86 -4.76 12.22 -7.96
CA PRO A 86 -4.08 12.96 -9.03
C PRO A 86 -2.57 12.98 -8.81
N PRO A 87 -1.75 12.55 -9.79
CA PRO A 87 -0.31 12.74 -9.72
C PRO A 87 0.01 14.23 -9.88
N TYR A 88 0.98 14.71 -9.11
CA TYR A 88 1.45 16.10 -9.20
C TYR A 88 2.65 16.28 -10.15
N SER A 89 3.20 15.18 -10.65
CA SER A 89 4.33 15.12 -11.60
C SER A 89 4.24 13.88 -12.49
N GLU A 90 4.94 13.89 -13.63
CA GLU A 90 5.02 12.75 -14.56
C GLU A 90 5.80 11.58 -13.93
N GLU A 91 6.83 11.87 -13.16
CA GLU A 91 7.58 10.87 -12.39
C GLU A 91 6.69 10.18 -11.38
N CYS A 92 5.83 10.93 -10.68
CA CYS A 92 4.90 10.34 -9.75
C CYS A 92 3.87 9.43 -10.45
N ASP A 93 3.29 9.90 -11.56
CA ASP A 93 2.36 9.09 -12.36
C ASP A 93 3.00 7.77 -12.82
N THR A 94 4.24 7.85 -13.31
CA THR A 94 5.02 6.67 -13.72
C THR A 94 5.27 5.73 -12.55
N THR A 95 5.63 6.25 -11.38
CA THR A 95 5.89 5.45 -10.17
C THR A 95 4.61 4.79 -9.65
N LEU A 96 3.46 5.48 -9.64
CA LEU A 96 2.17 4.89 -9.28
C LEU A 96 1.79 3.74 -10.23
N TRP A 97 1.94 3.95 -11.54
CA TRP A 97 1.66 2.91 -12.54
C TRP A 97 2.59 1.70 -12.41
N LEU A 98 3.89 1.93 -12.14
CA LEU A 98 4.87 0.88 -11.95
C LEU A 98 4.55 0.03 -10.71
N ILE A 99 4.17 0.66 -9.61
CA ILE A 99 3.78 -0.03 -8.37
C ILE A 99 2.54 -0.90 -8.62
N CYS A 100 1.51 -0.38 -9.28
CA CYS A 100 0.32 -1.14 -9.67
C CYS A 100 0.70 -2.36 -10.55
N THR A 101 1.43 -2.14 -11.64
CA THR A 101 1.84 -3.23 -12.56
C THR A 101 2.70 -4.29 -11.86
N THR A 102 3.50 -3.87 -10.87
CA THR A 102 4.34 -4.79 -10.10
C THR A 102 3.50 -5.77 -9.29
N VAL A 103 2.41 -5.34 -8.65
CA VAL A 103 1.55 -6.27 -7.89
C VAL A 103 0.77 -7.20 -8.81
N GLU A 104 0.26 -6.72 -9.94
CA GLU A 104 -0.48 -7.57 -10.89
C GLU A 104 0.42 -8.70 -11.47
N THR A 105 1.69 -8.40 -11.71
CA THR A 105 2.64 -9.34 -12.33
C THR A 105 3.35 -10.24 -11.32
N LEU A 106 3.74 -9.71 -10.16
CA LEU A 106 4.57 -10.41 -9.17
C LEU A 106 3.82 -10.73 -7.86
N GLY A 107 2.62 -10.19 -7.67
CA GLY A 107 1.83 -10.31 -6.45
C GLY A 107 1.34 -11.72 -6.12
N TRP A 108 1.40 -12.66 -7.08
CA TRP A 108 1.05 -14.06 -6.83
C TRP A 108 1.90 -14.70 -5.73
N TRP A 109 3.18 -14.34 -5.66
CA TRP A 109 4.09 -14.91 -4.67
C TRP A 109 3.77 -14.46 -3.25
N PRO A 110 3.68 -13.15 -2.94
CA PRO A 110 3.28 -12.71 -1.60
C PRO A 110 1.86 -13.16 -1.24
N TYR A 111 0.91 -13.15 -2.17
CA TYR A 111 -0.45 -13.64 -1.94
C TYR A 111 -0.46 -15.11 -1.47
N TRP A 112 0.24 -15.98 -2.19
CA TRP A 112 0.32 -17.41 -1.87
C TRP A 112 1.07 -17.70 -0.57
N LYS A 113 2.14 -16.94 -0.29
CA LYS A 113 2.91 -17.08 0.95
C LYS A 113 2.03 -16.92 2.20
N VAL A 114 1.09 -15.99 2.15
CA VAL A 114 0.12 -15.77 3.24
C VAL A 114 -0.83 -16.96 3.38
N SER A 115 -1.37 -17.49 2.27
CA SER A 115 -2.22 -18.69 2.30
C SER A 115 -1.51 -19.86 2.97
N PHE A 116 -0.24 -20.12 2.61
CA PHE A 116 0.51 -21.23 3.18
C PHE A 116 0.80 -21.04 4.67
N LYS A 117 1.09 -19.80 5.10
CA LYS A 117 1.28 -19.46 6.52
C LYS A 117 0.03 -19.78 7.35
N GLN A 118 -1.17 -19.48 6.82
CA GLN A 118 -2.44 -19.80 7.48
C GLN A 118 -2.64 -21.31 7.67
N LEU A 119 -2.27 -22.13 6.67
CA LEU A 119 -2.33 -23.59 6.80
C LEU A 119 -1.43 -24.12 7.91
N LEU A 120 -0.21 -23.63 7.99
CA LEU A 120 0.73 -24.05 9.04
C LEU A 120 0.23 -23.66 10.43
N THR A 121 -0.47 -22.54 10.56
CA THR A 121 -1.08 -22.13 11.84
C THR A 121 -2.28 -23.00 12.21
N ASP A 122 -3.08 -23.44 11.25
CA ASP A 122 -4.24 -24.31 11.48
C ASP A 122 -3.83 -25.72 11.93
N GLU A 123 -2.71 -26.26 11.41
CA GLU A 123 -2.15 -27.55 11.84
C GLU A 123 -1.68 -27.56 13.31
N THR A 124 -1.55 -26.39 13.95
CA THR A 124 -1.25 -26.28 15.39
C THR A 124 -2.48 -26.31 16.31
N GLY A 125 -3.68 -26.57 15.77
CA GLY A 125 -4.81 -27.09 16.55
C GLY A 125 -5.84 -26.08 17.05
N ASN A 126 -6.26 -25.11 16.23
CA ASN A 126 -7.48 -24.35 16.50
C ASN A 126 -8.38 -24.25 15.26
N THR A 127 -9.63 -24.68 15.38
CA THR A 127 -10.57 -24.85 14.27
C THR A 127 -11.15 -23.52 13.81
N GLY A 128 -10.71 -23.05 12.64
CA GLY A 128 -11.33 -21.97 11.87
C GLY A 128 -11.60 -22.40 10.43
N ASN A 129 -12.81 -22.88 10.17
CA ASN A 129 -13.49 -23.07 8.89
C ASN A 129 -12.66 -23.05 7.58
N SER A 130 -12.43 -24.25 7.03
CA SER A 130 -12.50 -24.61 5.60
C SER A 130 -12.33 -23.44 4.61
N LEU A 131 -11.08 -23.06 4.33
CA LEU A 131 -10.78 -22.12 3.25
C LEU A 131 -10.95 -22.82 1.90
N ASN A 132 -11.83 -22.26 1.08
CA ASN A 132 -11.98 -22.60 -0.33
C ASN A 132 -10.70 -22.16 -1.06
N PHE A 133 -9.75 -23.07 -1.25
CA PHE A 133 -8.50 -22.80 -1.94
C PHE A 133 -8.77 -22.45 -3.42
N PRO A 134 -8.32 -21.28 -3.91
CA PRO A 134 -8.30 -21.01 -5.34
C PRO A 134 -7.26 -21.85 -6.09
N CYS A 135 -6.21 -22.35 -5.41
CA CYS A 135 -5.27 -23.32 -6.00
C CYS A 135 -5.69 -24.75 -5.65
N GLN A 136 -6.50 -25.35 -6.52
CA GLN A 136 -6.93 -26.74 -6.35
C GLN A 136 -5.83 -27.74 -6.76
N LYS A 137 -4.79 -27.29 -7.51
CA LYS A 137 -3.74 -28.18 -8.02
C LYS A 137 -2.44 -27.45 -8.35
N PHE A 138 -1.33 -27.97 -7.84
CA PHE A 138 0.02 -27.59 -8.25
C PHE A 138 0.51 -28.54 -9.35
N ASN A 139 1.09 -27.99 -10.44
CA ASN A 139 1.85 -28.81 -11.38
C ASN A 139 3.18 -29.28 -10.73
N LYS A 140 3.83 -30.28 -11.30
CA LYS A 140 5.19 -30.75 -10.96
C LYS A 140 6.23 -29.61 -10.92
N ASN A 141 5.96 -28.48 -11.57
CA ASN A 141 6.80 -27.28 -11.54
C ASN A 141 6.46 -26.28 -10.42
N ARG A 142 5.55 -26.62 -9.49
CA ARG A 142 5.04 -25.75 -8.41
C ARG A 142 4.43 -24.44 -8.92
N THR A 143 3.85 -24.48 -10.11
CA THR A 143 3.02 -23.41 -10.67
C THR A 143 1.56 -23.72 -10.36
N CYS A 144 0.80 -22.71 -9.93
CA CYS A 144 -0.66 -22.80 -9.82
C CYS A 144 -1.23 -22.88 -11.24
N GLU A 145 -1.93 -23.96 -11.55
CA GLU A 145 -2.74 -24.03 -12.77
C GLU A 145 -4.10 -23.38 -12.46
N MET A 146 -4.51 -22.41 -13.29
CA MET A 146 -5.87 -21.87 -13.29
C MET A 146 -6.80 -22.83 -14.02
#